data_AF-W2FIS7-F1
#
_entry.id   AF-W2FIS7-F1
#
_cell.length_a   1.000
_cell.length_b   1.000
_cell.length_c   1.000
_cell.angle_alpha   90.00
_cell.angle_beta   90.00
_cell.angle_gamma   90.00
#
_symmetry.space_group_name_H-M   'P 1'
#
loop_
_entity.id
_entity.type
_entity.pdbx_description
1 polymer ?
#
loop_
_entity_poly.entity_id
_entity_poly.type
_entity_poly.pdbx_seq_one_letter_code
_entity_poly.pdbx_strand_id
1 'polypeptide(L)'
;MILAAMKSPGTSDMATRLFTDQMRTWYFRKFAPEHVFKLLRLDQTKVPLLENPLFNVWARFVPHYRSLRPKEGGDLLTELKKVFSDERELITMLVQAWNVPKTNKSAMQILSAQLDRWVSAKTDPLVVFYLLRAEGAGKKDVRKLLYEEYRNALARLMKAPVRRNKI
;
A
#
# COMPACT_ATOMS: atom_id res chain seq x y z
N MET A 1 -8.87 16.60 -14.09
CA MET A 1 -10.09 17.40 -14.39
C MET A 1 -11.22 17.08 -13.42
N ILE A 2 -11.73 15.84 -13.31
CA ILE A 2 -12.85 15.49 -12.41
C ILE A 2 -12.59 15.85 -10.94
N LEU A 3 -11.43 15.47 -10.37
CA LEU A 3 -11.12 15.77 -8.97
C LEU A 3 -11.02 17.28 -8.65
N ALA A 4 -10.70 18.12 -9.65
CA ALA A 4 -10.69 19.57 -9.48
C ALA A 4 -12.11 20.13 -9.55
N ALA A 5 -12.93 19.62 -10.48
CA ALA A 5 -14.34 20.01 -10.62
C ALA A 5 -15.18 19.65 -9.38
N MET A 6 -14.84 18.55 -8.69
CA MET A 6 -15.46 18.19 -7.39
C MET A 6 -15.19 19.21 -6.28
N LYS A 7 -14.15 20.05 -6.40
CA LYS A 7 -13.83 21.10 -5.41
C LYS A 7 -14.46 22.44 -5.73
N SER A 8 -15.05 22.61 -6.92
CA SER A 8 -15.67 23.86 -7.34
C SER A 8 -17.18 23.80 -7.12
N PRO A 9 -17.80 24.76 -6.39
CA PRO A 9 -19.22 24.71 -6.04
C PRO A 9 -20.14 24.50 -7.25
N GLY A 10 -19.91 25.20 -8.36
CA GLY A 10 -20.76 25.13 -9.55
C GLY A 10 -20.67 23.82 -10.34
N THR A 11 -19.63 23.01 -10.13
CA THR A 11 -19.42 21.74 -10.85
C THR A 11 -19.36 20.52 -9.94
N SER A 12 -19.46 20.72 -8.62
CA SER A 12 -19.25 19.67 -7.62
C SER A 12 -20.20 18.50 -7.80
N ASP A 13 -21.50 18.77 -7.94
CA ASP A 13 -22.53 17.73 -8.03
C ASP A 13 -22.37 16.88 -9.29
N MET A 14 -22.19 17.53 -10.45
CA MET A 14 -21.99 16.85 -11.72
C MET A 14 -20.69 16.03 -11.72
N ALA A 15 -19.59 16.60 -11.20
CA ALA A 15 -18.31 15.93 -11.12
C ALA A 15 -18.36 14.73 -10.16
N THR A 16 -19.09 14.83 -9.05
CA THR A 16 -19.30 13.74 -8.11
C THR A 16 -20.08 12.60 -8.75
N ARG A 17 -21.18 12.91 -9.47
CA ARG A 17 -21.94 11.90 -10.23
C ARG A 17 -21.07 11.19 -11.25
N LEU A 18 -20.30 11.94 -12.04
CA LEU A 18 -19.39 11.38 -13.04
C LEU A 18 -18.30 10.49 -12.39
N PHE A 19 -17.75 10.90 -11.25
CA PHE A 19 -16.79 10.10 -10.50
C PHE A 19 -17.42 8.79 -9.99
N THR A 20 -18.63 8.84 -9.45
CA THR A 20 -19.37 7.65 -9.01
C THR A 20 -19.67 6.70 -10.17
N ASP A 21 -20.11 7.22 -11.32
CA ASP A 21 -20.36 6.42 -12.52
C ASP A 21 -19.09 5.78 -13.07
N GLN A 22 -17.95 6.47 -12.98
CA GLN A 22 -16.65 5.91 -13.34
C GLN A 22 -16.26 4.73 -12.44
N MET A 23 -16.39 4.88 -11.12
CA MET A 23 -16.12 3.81 -10.14
C MET A 23 -17.04 2.60 -10.37
N ARG A 24 -18.33 2.87 -10.61
CA ARG A 24 -19.34 1.86 -10.93
C ARG A 24 -19.02 1.14 -12.24
N THR A 25 -18.54 1.86 -13.25
CA THR A 25 -18.13 1.28 -14.54
C THR A 25 -16.96 0.31 -14.35
N TRP A 26 -15.91 0.70 -13.62
CA TRP A 26 -14.80 -0.20 -13.32
C TRP A 26 -15.24 -1.46 -12.57
N TYR A 27 -16.16 -1.30 -11.61
CA TYR A 27 -16.74 -2.39 -10.86
C TYR A 27 -17.53 -3.36 -11.75
N PHE A 28 -18.51 -2.89 -12.53
CA PHE A 28 -19.33 -3.77 -13.37
C PHE A 28 -18.55 -4.42 -14.51
N ARG A 29 -17.57 -3.70 -15.06
CA ARG A 29 -16.66 -4.26 -16.08
C ARG A 29 -15.58 -5.18 -15.48
N LYS A 30 -15.55 -5.35 -14.16
CA LYS A 30 -14.60 -6.22 -13.43
C LYS A 30 -13.15 -5.89 -13.76
N PHE A 31 -12.83 -4.60 -13.88
CA PHE A 31 -11.46 -4.19 -14.17
C PHE A 31 -10.54 -4.57 -13.01
N ALA A 32 -9.44 -5.23 -13.32
CA ALA A 32 -8.41 -5.55 -12.34
C ALA A 32 -7.74 -4.26 -11.82
N PRO A 33 -7.31 -4.19 -10.55
CA PRO A 33 -6.63 -3.04 -9.99
C PRO A 33 -5.42 -2.58 -10.82
N GLU A 34 -4.64 -3.49 -11.38
CA GLU A 34 -3.48 -3.20 -12.23
C GLU A 34 -3.88 -2.46 -13.51
N HIS A 35 -5.04 -2.83 -14.08
CA HIS A 35 -5.60 -2.14 -15.24
C HIS A 35 -6.07 -0.74 -14.86
N VAL A 36 -6.81 -0.59 -13.75
CA VAL A 36 -7.25 0.75 -13.28
C VAL A 36 -6.07 1.64 -12.93
N PHE A 37 -4.97 1.08 -12.40
CA PHE A 37 -3.74 1.81 -12.10
C PHE A 37 -3.14 2.46 -13.36
N LYS A 38 -3.08 1.70 -14.46
CA LYS A 38 -2.62 2.19 -15.77
C LYS A 38 -3.61 3.16 -16.43
N LEU A 39 -4.92 2.93 -16.29
CA LEU A 39 -5.94 3.87 -16.78
C LEU A 39 -5.81 5.24 -16.11
N LEU A 40 -5.45 5.26 -14.83
CA LEU A 40 -5.16 6.47 -14.07
C LEU A 40 -3.76 7.03 -14.32
N ARG A 41 -2.95 6.38 -15.16
CA ARG A 41 -1.55 6.72 -15.48
C ARG A 41 -0.67 6.83 -14.25
N LEU A 42 -0.95 6.04 -13.22
CA LEU A 42 -0.17 6.03 -11.98
C LEU A 42 1.19 5.36 -12.15
N ASP A 43 1.35 4.53 -13.18
CA ASP A 43 2.62 3.92 -13.63
C ASP A 43 3.57 4.94 -14.28
N GLN A 44 3.04 6.08 -14.74
CA GLN A 44 3.78 7.13 -15.46
C GLN A 44 3.75 8.47 -14.71
N THR A 45 3.42 8.44 -13.41
CA THR A 45 3.32 9.65 -12.59
C THR A 45 4.69 10.31 -12.42
N LYS A 46 4.76 11.63 -12.63
CA LYS A 46 5.95 12.44 -12.35
C LYS A 46 5.99 12.97 -10.91
N VAL A 47 4.88 12.84 -10.18
CA VAL A 47 4.78 13.20 -8.77
C VAL A 47 4.83 11.93 -7.92
N PRO A 48 5.32 12.00 -6.67
CA PRO A 48 5.32 10.85 -5.76
C PRO A 48 3.94 10.19 -5.67
N LEU A 49 3.90 8.85 -5.73
CA LEU A 49 2.65 8.11 -5.89
C LEU A 49 1.63 8.42 -4.80
N LEU A 50 2.03 8.40 -3.52
CA LEU A 50 1.14 8.68 -2.39
C LEU A 50 0.70 10.15 -2.31
N GLU A 51 1.38 11.06 -3.01
CA GLU A 51 0.96 12.46 -3.13
C GLU A 51 0.00 12.67 -4.30
N ASN A 52 -0.01 11.76 -5.27
CA ASN A 52 -0.90 11.83 -6.42
C ASN A 52 -2.35 11.59 -5.95
N PRO A 53 -3.28 12.56 -6.12
CA PRO A 53 -4.66 12.39 -5.68
C PRO A 53 -5.39 11.24 -6.40
N LEU A 54 -4.94 10.84 -7.59
CA LEU A 54 -5.48 9.67 -8.31
C LEU A 54 -5.08 8.35 -7.65
N PHE A 55 -3.99 8.30 -6.87
CA PHE A 55 -3.67 7.13 -6.07
C PHE A 55 -4.75 6.86 -5.02
N ASN A 56 -5.30 7.91 -4.39
CA ASN A 56 -6.39 7.75 -3.43
C ASN A 56 -7.68 7.21 -4.08
N VAL A 57 -7.93 7.58 -5.34
CA VAL A 57 -9.04 7.03 -6.14
C VAL A 57 -8.82 5.53 -6.35
N TRP A 58 -7.63 5.15 -6.80
CA TRP A 58 -7.27 3.76 -7.01
C TRP A 58 -7.33 2.92 -5.72
N ALA A 59 -6.77 3.43 -4.62
CA ALA A 59 -6.77 2.75 -3.32
C ALA A 59 -8.20 2.54 -2.78
N ARG A 60 -9.13 3.48 -3.04
CA ARG A 60 -10.56 3.31 -2.71
C ARG A 60 -11.27 2.33 -3.63
N PHE A 61 -10.81 2.14 -4.86
CA PHE A 61 -11.35 1.14 -5.79
C PHE A 61 -10.98 -0.29 -5.37
N VAL A 62 -9.77 -0.52 -4.85
CA VAL A 62 -9.27 -1.87 -4.50
C VAL A 62 -10.25 -2.68 -3.62
N PRO A 63 -10.81 -2.17 -2.51
CA PRO A 63 -11.78 -2.92 -1.71
C PRO A 63 -13.03 -3.34 -2.49
N HIS A 64 -13.51 -2.52 -3.42
CA HIS A 64 -14.69 -2.85 -4.26
C HIS A 64 -14.38 -3.95 -5.27
N TYR A 65 -13.18 -3.97 -5.85
CA TYR A 65 -12.74 -5.08 -6.68
C TYR A 65 -12.65 -6.38 -5.85
N ARG A 66 -12.10 -6.29 -4.65
CA ARG A 66 -11.91 -7.46 -3.76
C ARG A 66 -13.23 -8.06 -3.28
N SER A 67 -14.25 -7.24 -3.03
CA SER A 67 -15.58 -7.76 -2.65
C SER A 67 -16.24 -8.60 -3.74
N LEU A 68 -15.85 -8.42 -5.01
CA LEU A 68 -16.26 -9.28 -6.13
C LEU A 68 -15.52 -10.62 -6.19
N ARG A 69 -14.42 -10.75 -5.43
CA ARG A 69 -13.49 -11.89 -5.45
C ARG A 69 -13.10 -12.32 -4.02
N PRO A 70 -14.07 -12.65 -3.15
CA PRO A 70 -13.78 -12.99 -1.76
C PRO A 70 -12.87 -14.21 -1.62
N LYS A 71 -12.93 -15.15 -2.58
CA LYS A 71 -12.08 -16.35 -2.61
C LYS A 71 -10.60 -16.07 -2.91
N GLU A 72 -10.28 -14.98 -3.60
CA GLU A 72 -8.90 -14.64 -3.96
C GLU A 72 -8.15 -14.03 -2.77
N GLY A 73 -8.87 -13.47 -1.78
CA GLY A 73 -8.29 -12.89 -0.57
C GLY A 73 -7.31 -11.73 -0.85
N GLY A 74 -6.78 -11.11 0.22
CA GLY A 74 -5.78 -10.04 0.16
C GLY A 74 -6.32 -8.62 0.44
N ASP A 75 -5.44 -7.62 0.33
CA ASP A 75 -5.68 -6.22 0.70
C ASP A 75 -5.01 -5.21 -0.28
N LEU A 76 -4.95 -3.93 0.09
CA LEU A 76 -4.27 -2.89 -0.67
C LEU A 76 -2.80 -3.21 -0.95
N LEU A 77 -2.06 -3.69 0.05
CA LEU A 77 -0.64 -4.02 -0.07
C LEU A 77 -0.42 -5.14 -1.09
N THR A 78 -1.35 -6.08 -1.14
CA THR A 78 -1.30 -7.18 -2.12
C THR A 78 -1.49 -6.65 -3.55
N GLU A 79 -2.38 -5.68 -3.78
CA GLU A 79 -2.52 -5.07 -5.11
C GLU A 79 -1.35 -4.14 -5.45
N LEU A 80 -0.78 -3.45 -4.45
CA LEU A 80 0.46 -2.68 -4.62
C LEU A 80 1.60 -3.58 -5.12
N LYS A 81 1.80 -4.77 -4.53
CA LYS A 81 2.82 -5.72 -4.99
C LYS A 81 2.61 -6.23 -6.41
N LYS A 82 1.40 -6.13 -6.98
CA LYS A 82 1.16 -6.53 -8.38
C LYS A 82 1.50 -5.42 -9.38
N VAL A 83 1.37 -4.15 -8.96
CA VAL A 83 1.72 -3.01 -9.81
C VAL A 83 3.17 -2.58 -9.69
N PHE A 84 3.85 -2.96 -8.60
CA PHE A 84 5.29 -2.82 -8.44
C PHE A 84 6.00 -4.14 -8.77
N SER A 85 6.86 -4.14 -9.78
CA SER A 85 7.62 -5.32 -10.20
C SER A 85 8.74 -5.72 -9.24
N ASP A 86 9.24 -4.77 -8.45
CA ASP A 86 10.25 -4.99 -7.41
C ASP A 86 9.69 -4.56 -6.04
N GLU A 87 9.70 -5.47 -5.07
CA GLU A 87 9.30 -5.17 -3.70
C GLU A 87 10.19 -4.06 -3.11
N ARG A 88 11.48 -4.02 -3.44
CA ARG A 88 12.40 -2.99 -2.96
C ARG A 88 12.01 -1.59 -3.44
N GLU A 89 11.49 -1.45 -4.64
CA GLU A 89 10.98 -0.17 -5.16
C GLU A 89 9.75 0.29 -4.36
N LEU A 90 8.81 -0.63 -4.09
CA LEU A 90 7.65 -0.37 -3.25
C LEU A 90 8.06 0.09 -1.84
N ILE A 91 8.98 -0.62 -1.19
CA ILE A 91 9.46 -0.26 0.15
C ILE A 91 10.17 1.09 0.14
N THR A 92 11.03 1.34 -0.85
CA THR A 92 11.75 2.62 -0.98
C THR A 92 10.78 3.78 -1.12
N MET A 93 9.77 3.64 -1.98
CA MET A 93 8.73 4.64 -2.17
C MET A 93 7.94 4.90 -0.87
N LEU A 94 7.59 3.86 -0.12
CA LEU A 94 6.88 4.01 1.16
C LEU A 94 7.74 4.69 2.22
N VAL A 95 9.03 4.35 2.32
CA VAL A 95 9.96 5.02 3.25
C VAL A 95 10.12 6.50 2.91
N GLN A 96 10.19 6.85 1.63
CA GLN A 96 10.22 8.25 1.19
C GLN A 96 8.92 8.98 1.57
N ALA A 97 7.77 8.37 1.30
CA ALA A 97 6.47 8.91 1.66
C ALA A 97 6.27 9.04 3.18
N TRP A 98 6.95 8.21 3.98
CA TRP A 98 6.95 8.35 5.43
C TRP A 98 7.62 9.65 5.89
N ASN A 99 8.69 10.09 5.23
CA ASN A 99 9.39 11.34 5.58
C ASN A 99 8.63 12.61 5.20
N VAL A 100 7.54 12.50 4.43
CA VAL A 100 6.72 13.63 4.00
C VAL A 100 5.49 13.75 4.92
N PRO A 101 5.29 14.87 5.64
CA PRO A 101 4.21 15.00 6.63
C PRO A 101 2.81 14.66 6.09
N LYS A 102 2.54 15.03 4.83
CA LYS A 102 1.24 14.80 4.18
C LYS A 102 0.95 13.32 3.91
N THR A 103 1.97 12.49 3.70
CA THR A 103 1.84 11.08 3.34
C THR A 103 2.31 10.13 4.44
N ASN A 104 2.90 10.67 5.52
CA ASN A 104 3.50 9.90 6.61
C ASN A 104 2.56 8.84 7.17
N LYS A 105 1.34 9.25 7.53
CA LYS A 105 0.36 8.35 8.16
C LYS A 105 -0.01 7.16 7.25
N SER A 106 -0.26 7.42 5.97
CA SER A 106 -0.60 6.37 5.00
C SER A 106 0.59 5.45 4.71
N ALA A 107 1.78 6.02 4.56
CA ALA A 107 3.00 5.25 4.37
C ALA A 107 3.29 4.34 5.59
N MET A 108 3.14 4.87 6.81
CA MET A 108 3.31 4.13 8.05
C MET A 108 2.34 2.94 8.11
N GLN A 109 1.05 3.15 7.81
CA GLN A 109 0.06 2.06 7.82
C GLN A 109 0.42 0.92 6.86
N ILE A 110 0.87 1.24 5.65
CA ILE A 110 1.25 0.23 4.66
C ILE A 110 2.56 -0.47 5.07
N LEU A 111 3.54 0.27 5.60
CA LEU A 111 4.80 -0.30 6.09
C LEU A 111 4.57 -1.24 7.27
N SER A 112 3.74 -0.87 8.25
CA SER A 112 3.40 -1.75 9.38
C SER A 112 2.76 -3.05 8.90
N ALA A 113 1.79 -2.99 7.98
CA ALA A 113 1.19 -4.19 7.40
C ALA A 113 2.21 -5.07 6.67
N GLN A 114 3.22 -4.47 6.03
CA GLN A 114 4.31 -5.20 5.40
C GLN A 114 5.24 -5.85 6.43
N LEU A 115 5.58 -5.15 7.53
CA LEU A 115 6.37 -5.72 8.62
C LEU A 115 5.67 -6.94 9.22
N ASP A 116 4.37 -6.85 9.50
CA ASP A 116 3.56 -7.94 10.04
C ASP A 116 3.55 -9.16 9.10
N ARG A 117 3.52 -8.93 7.79
CA ARG A 117 3.62 -9.99 6.78
C ARG A 117 5.00 -10.65 6.80
N TRP A 118 6.08 -9.89 6.86
CA TRP A 118 7.42 -10.45 6.95
C TRP A 118 7.61 -11.24 8.25
N VAL A 119 7.04 -10.77 9.37
CA VAL A 119 7.10 -11.48 10.66
C VAL A 119 6.33 -12.79 10.56
N SER A 120 5.10 -12.75 10.05
CA SER A 120 4.24 -13.92 9.88
C SER A 120 4.85 -14.95 8.93
N ALA A 121 5.48 -14.49 7.85
CA ALA A 121 6.20 -15.31 6.89
C ALA A 121 7.59 -15.78 7.38
N LYS A 122 8.03 -15.32 8.56
CA LYS A 122 9.38 -15.55 9.10
C LYS A 122 10.47 -15.25 8.06
N THR A 123 10.30 -14.16 7.33
CA THR A 123 11.25 -13.72 6.30
C THR A 123 12.66 -13.63 6.90
N ASP A 124 13.69 -13.90 6.11
CA ASP A 124 15.05 -13.81 6.62
C ASP A 124 15.37 -12.36 7.05
N PRO A 125 15.89 -12.12 8.27
CA PRO A 125 16.22 -10.77 8.73
C PRO A 125 17.21 -10.04 7.83
N LEU A 126 18.14 -10.73 7.18
CA LEU A 126 19.08 -10.14 6.23
C LEU A 126 18.35 -9.66 4.96
N VAL A 127 17.34 -10.42 4.49
CA VAL A 127 16.49 -9.98 3.36
C VAL A 127 15.72 -8.71 3.73
N VAL A 128 15.09 -8.67 4.91
CA VAL A 128 14.35 -7.49 5.37
C VAL A 128 15.27 -6.28 5.56
N PHE A 129 16.49 -6.50 6.05
CA PHE A 129 17.51 -5.45 6.18
C PHE A 129 17.80 -4.76 4.84
N TYR A 130 18.00 -5.55 3.78
CA TYR A 130 18.26 -5.03 2.44
C TYR A 130 17.02 -4.43 1.77
N LEU A 131 15.82 -5.01 1.98
CA LEU A 131 14.57 -4.44 1.45
C LEU A 131 14.29 -3.06 2.04
N LEU A 132 14.58 -2.85 3.33
CA LEU A 132 14.47 -1.56 4.00
C LEU A 132 15.61 -0.59 3.67
N ARG A 133 16.66 -1.03 2.96
CA ARG A 133 17.91 -0.28 2.74
C ARG A 133 18.55 0.21 4.03
N ALA A 134 18.55 -0.66 5.04
CA ALA A 134 19.02 -0.35 6.38
C ALA A 134 20.57 -0.34 6.46
N GLU A 135 21.30 -0.88 5.48
CA GLU A 135 22.76 -0.94 5.43
C GLU A 135 23.45 0.43 5.55
N GLY A 136 22.89 1.46 4.91
CA GLY A 136 23.43 2.83 4.92
C GLY A 136 22.72 3.78 5.88
N ALA A 137 21.84 3.27 6.74
CA ALA A 137 20.96 4.09 7.57
C ALA A 137 21.59 4.37 8.95
N GLY A 138 21.52 5.62 9.41
CA GLY A 138 21.98 6.00 10.76
C GLY A 138 21.10 5.42 11.86
N LYS A 139 21.59 5.38 13.12
CA LYS A 139 20.84 4.77 14.25
C LYS A 139 19.44 5.34 14.46
N LYS A 140 19.21 6.62 14.14
CA LYS A 140 17.92 7.31 14.29
C LYS A 140 17.10 7.35 12.99
N ASP A 141 17.61 6.76 11.92
CA ASP A 141 16.92 6.69 10.63
C ASP A 141 15.76 5.70 10.72
N VAL A 142 14.62 6.05 10.12
CA VAL A 142 13.41 5.21 10.12
C VAL A 142 13.67 3.81 9.60
N ARG A 143 14.57 3.64 8.62
CA ARG A 143 14.90 2.33 8.05
C ARG A 143 15.51 1.41 9.11
N LYS A 144 16.37 1.96 9.99
CA LYS A 144 16.91 1.22 11.13
C LYS A 144 15.83 0.94 12.17
N LEU A 145 15.00 1.92 12.48
CA LEU A 145 13.94 1.74 13.48
C LEU A 145 12.92 0.66 13.07
N LEU A 146 12.47 0.67 11.82
CA LEU A 146 11.57 -0.34 11.25
C LEU A 146 12.23 -1.72 11.24
N TYR A 147 13.53 -1.80 10.94
CA TYR A 147 14.28 -3.05 10.99
C TYR A 147 14.36 -3.63 12.40
N GLU A 148 14.63 -2.80 13.41
CA GLU A 148 14.66 -3.25 14.80
C GLU A 148 13.26 -3.63 15.31
N GLU A 149 12.22 -2.90 14.92
CA GLU A 149 10.83 -3.26 15.21
C GLU A 149 10.50 -4.66 14.67
N TYR A 150 10.83 -4.90 13.40
CA TYR A 150 10.70 -6.19 12.74
C TYR A 150 11.42 -7.32 13.48
N ARG A 151 12.72 -7.14 13.78
CA ARG A 151 13.52 -8.15 14.49
C ARG A 151 12.94 -8.49 15.85
N ASN A 152 12.52 -7.47 16.60
CA ASN A 152 11.92 -7.65 17.91
C ASN A 152 10.59 -8.41 17.82
N ALA A 153 9.75 -8.08 16.85
CA ALA A 153 8.49 -8.79 16.60
C ALA A 153 8.73 -10.27 16.21
N LEU A 154 9.68 -10.53 15.31
CA LEU A 154 10.05 -11.89 14.91
C LEU A 154 10.60 -12.70 16.09
N ALA A 155 11.46 -12.12 16.92
CA ALA A 155 12.01 -12.78 18.10
C ALA A 155 10.91 -13.13 19.12
N ARG A 156 9.91 -12.25 19.31
CA ARG A 156 8.74 -12.54 20.15
C ARG A 156 7.92 -13.70 19.59
N LEU A 157 7.66 -13.70 18.27
CA LEU A 157 6.94 -14.77 17.61
C LEU A 157 7.66 -16.13 17.76
N MET A 158 8.97 -16.16 17.60
CA MET A 158 9.78 -17.38 17.74
C MET A 158 9.84 -17.93 19.17
N LYS A 159 9.73 -17.06 20.18
CA LYS A 159 9.73 -17.44 21.60
C LYS A 159 8.35 -17.86 22.11
N ALA A 160 7.28 -17.58 21.35
CA ALA A 160 5.93 -17.94 21.77
C ALA A 160 5.75 -19.46 21.80
N PRO A 161 5.22 -20.05 22.89
CA PRO A 161 5.00 -21.49 22.96
C PRO A 161 4.00 -21.92 21.88
N VAL A 162 4.32 -23.00 21.15
CA VAL A 162 3.41 -23.59 20.16
C VAL A 162 2.16 -24.05 20.91
N ARG A 163 1.03 -23.35 20.74
CA ARG A 163 -0.26 -23.82 21.23
C ARG A 163 -0.62 -25.10 20.47
N ARG A 164 -0.30 -26.26 21.05
CA ARG A 164 -0.90 -27.54 20.67
C ARG A 164 -2.37 -27.45 21.05
N ASN A 165 -3.24 -27.17 20.08
CA ASN A 165 -4.67 -27.38 20.27
C ASN A 165 -4.88 -28.88 20.49
N LYS A 166 -5.25 -29.27 21.71
CA LYS A 166 -5.77 -30.61 22.00
C LYS A 166 -7.10 -30.75 21.24
N ILE A 167 -7.18 -31.80 20.44
CA ILE A 167 -8.40 -32.31 19.82
C ILE A 167 -9.31 -32.87 20.91
#